data_AF-A0A933BZ87-F1
#
_entry.id   AF-A0A933BZ87-F1
#
_cell.length_a   1.000
_cell.length_b   1.000
_cell.length_c   1.000
_cell.angle_alpha   90.00
_cell.angle_beta   90.00
_cell.angle_gamma   90.00
#
_symmetry.space_group_name_H-M   'P 1'
#
loop_
_entity.id
_entity.type
_entity.pdbx_description
1 polymer ?
#
loop_
_entity_poly.entity_id
_entity_poly.type
_entity_poly.pdbx_seq_one_letter_code
_entity_poly.pdbx_strand_id
1 'polypeptide(L)'
;MSLRLRAIVVLGAVAGIAALTVAGVVLWQFQRAWRAETLDQHRRGVALGVEIVREHIRGRRVLLQALSESPFIREALLRQDWKSLQSRVRGIHENARDLATVFVVDAAGILRAHSTEPSLV
;
A
#
# COMPACT_ATOMS: atom_id res chain seq x y z
N MET A 1 2.35 32.02 -65.79
CA MET A 1 1.53 31.44 -64.70
C MET A 1 0.63 32.55 -64.16
N SER A 2 -0.70 32.38 -64.19
CA SER A 2 -1.67 33.46 -63.91
C SER A 2 -1.83 33.74 -62.41
N LEU A 3 -2.14 34.99 -62.04
CA LEU A 3 -2.32 35.44 -60.65
C LEU A 3 -3.35 34.61 -59.87
N ARG A 4 -4.40 34.14 -60.56
CA ARG A 4 -5.45 33.27 -60.00
C ARG A 4 -4.91 31.91 -59.56
N LEU A 5 -3.99 31.34 -60.33
CA LEU A 5 -3.39 30.04 -59.99
C LEU A 5 -2.50 30.14 -58.75
N ARG A 6 -1.76 31.25 -58.61
CA ARG A 6 -0.94 31.53 -57.41
C ARG A 6 -1.80 31.71 -56.15
N ALA A 7 -2.92 32.42 -56.27
CA ALA A 7 -3.84 32.64 -55.15
C ALA A 7 -4.47 31.32 -54.62
N ILE A 8 -4.86 30.41 -55.51
CA ILE A 8 -5.43 29.11 -55.15
C ILE A 8 -4.39 28.23 -54.44
N VAL A 9 -3.15 28.21 -54.92
CA VAL A 9 -2.06 27.45 -54.29
C VAL A 9 -1.73 27.99 -52.90
N VAL A 10 -1.70 29.31 -52.72
CA VAL A 10 -1.45 29.94 -51.41
C VAL A 10 -2.61 29.65 -50.44
N LEU A 11 -3.86 29.75 -50.88
CA LEU A 11 -5.03 29.41 -50.06
C LEU A 11 -5.02 27.93 -49.64
N GLY A 12 -4.69 27.02 -50.55
CA GLY A 12 -4.55 25.59 -50.24
C GLY A 12 -3.42 25.31 -49.24
N ALA A 13 -2.28 26.00 -49.37
CA ALA A 13 -1.16 25.88 -48.44
C ALA A 13 -1.52 26.40 -47.04
N VAL A 14 -2.19 27.55 -46.93
CA VAL A 14 -2.65 28.12 -45.65
C VAL A 14 -3.69 27.22 -45.00
N ALA A 15 -4.66 26.69 -45.77
CA ALA A 15 -5.64 25.74 -45.26
C ALA A 15 -4.99 24.44 -44.75
N GLY A 16 -3.98 23.92 -45.48
CA GLY A 16 -3.20 22.76 -45.06
C GLY A 16 -2.43 23.00 -43.75
N ILE A 17 -1.78 24.15 -43.62
CA ILE A 17 -1.07 24.54 -42.39
C ILE A 17 -2.05 24.72 -41.23
N ALA A 18 -3.19 25.37 -41.46
CA ALA A 18 -4.22 25.56 -40.45
C ALA A 18 -4.76 24.21 -39.94
N ALA A 19 -5.06 23.27 -40.84
CA ALA A 19 -5.52 21.93 -40.48
C ALA A 19 -4.49 21.18 -39.62
N LEU A 20 -3.20 21.27 -39.96
CA LEU A 20 -2.11 20.66 -39.19
C LEU A 20 -1.97 21.28 -37.80
N THR A 21 -2.09 22.61 -37.68
CA THR A 21 -2.03 23.28 -36.37
C THR A 21 -3.20 22.90 -35.47
N VAL A 22 -4.42 22.81 -36.02
CA VAL A 22 -5.60 22.37 -35.27
C VAL A 22 -5.44 20.92 -34.82
N ALA A 23 -4.99 20.03 -35.70
CA ALA A 23 -4.70 18.64 -35.37
C ALA A 23 -3.63 18.50 -34.27
N GLY A 24 -2.57 19.32 -34.32
CA GLY A 24 -1.53 19.36 -33.30
C GLY A 24 -2.04 19.81 -31.93
N VAL A 25 -2.88 20.84 -31.88
CA VAL A 25 -3.50 21.31 -30.63
C VAL A 25 -4.43 20.26 -30.05
N VAL A 26 -5.26 19.62 -30.88
CA VAL A 26 -6.16 18.56 -30.45
C VAL A 26 -5.38 17.37 -29.89
N LEU A 27 -4.33 16.93 -30.60
CA LEU A 27 -3.45 15.84 -30.14
C LEU A 27 -2.77 16.19 -28.81
N TRP A 28 -2.32 17.44 -28.65
CA TRP A 28 -1.71 17.90 -27.40
C TRP A 28 -2.70 17.86 -26.23
N GLN A 29 -3.95 18.30 -26.45
CA GLN A 29 -5.01 18.22 -25.44
C GLN A 29 -5.32 16.76 -25.06
N PHE A 30 -5.43 15.86 -26.04
CA PHE A 30 -5.63 14.43 -25.78
C PHE A 30 -4.48 13.82 -24.99
N GLN A 31 -3.23 14.10 -25.37
CA GLN A 31 -2.08 13.61 -24.61
C GLN A 31 -2.07 14.14 -23.17
N ARG A 32 -2.46 15.40 -22.96
CA ARG A 32 -2.52 16.01 -21.63
C ARG A 32 -3.63 15.37 -20.79
N ALA A 33 -4.82 15.17 -21.36
CA ALA A 33 -5.93 14.50 -20.69
C ALA A 33 -5.56 13.06 -20.31
N TRP A 34 -4.95 12.31 -21.24
CA TRP A 34 -4.49 10.94 -21.00
C TRP A 34 -3.48 10.85 -19.85
N ARG A 35 -2.49 11.76 -19.82
CA ARG A 35 -1.50 11.80 -18.72
C ARG A 35 -2.15 12.14 -17.38
N ALA A 36 -3.10 13.08 -17.37
CA ALA A 36 -3.81 13.43 -16.14
C ALA A 36 -4.63 12.25 -15.60
N GLU A 37 -5.35 11.53 -16.47
CA GLU A 37 -6.10 10.34 -16.09
C GLU A 37 -5.19 9.22 -15.57
N THR A 38 -4.05 8.99 -16.23
CA THR A 38 -3.06 7.98 -15.80
C THR A 38 -2.50 8.29 -14.41
N LEU A 39 -2.22 9.57 -14.13
CA LEU A 39 -1.76 10.04 -12.82
C LEU A 39 -2.84 9.88 -11.75
N ASP A 40 -4.09 10.19 -12.06
CA ASP A 40 -5.21 10.02 -11.13
C ASP A 40 -5.50 8.54 -10.85
N GLN A 41 -5.37 7.66 -11.84
CA GLN A 41 -5.43 6.21 -11.63
C GLN A 41 -4.30 5.72 -10.72
N HIS A 42 -3.06 6.20 -10.94
CA HIS A 42 -1.94 5.90 -10.05
C HIS A 42 -2.19 6.36 -8.61
N ARG A 43 -2.67 7.59 -8.42
CA ARG A 43 -3.01 8.11 -7.08
C ARG A 43 -4.08 7.28 -6.39
N ARG A 44 -5.14 6.90 -7.12
CA ARG A 44 -6.19 6.02 -6.59
C ARG A 44 -5.63 4.65 -6.22
N GLY A 45 -4.78 4.06 -7.07
CA GLY A 45 -4.12 2.78 -6.78
C GLY A 45 -3.24 2.83 -5.52
N VAL A 46 -2.44 3.88 -5.37
CA VAL A 46 -1.61 4.10 -4.17
C VAL A 46 -2.50 4.29 -2.93
N ALA A 47 -3.56 5.10 -3.02
CA ALA A 47 -4.48 5.32 -1.91
C ALA A 47 -5.14 4.01 -1.44
N LEU A 48 -5.61 3.19 -2.37
CA LEU A 48 -6.17 1.86 -2.07
C LEU A 48 -5.12 0.95 -1.43
N GLY A 49 -3.89 0.94 -1.94
CA GLY A 49 -2.79 0.18 -1.33
C GLY A 49 -2.51 0.60 0.11
N VAL A 50 -2.48 1.92 0.37
CA VAL A 50 -2.31 2.46 1.73
C VAL A 50 -3.49 2.07 2.64
N GLU A 51 -4.72 2.09 2.13
CA GLU A 51 -5.91 1.72 2.89
C GLU A 51 -5.92 0.22 3.25
N ILE A 52 -5.56 -0.66 2.32
CA ILE A 52 -5.40 -2.09 2.58
C ILE A 52 -4.35 -2.33 3.68
N VAL A 53 -3.19 -1.68 3.60
CA VAL A 53 -2.14 -1.80 4.62
C VAL A 53 -2.62 -1.25 5.96
N ARG A 54 -3.34 -0.12 5.96
CA ARG A 54 -3.89 0.47 7.18
C ARG A 54 -4.89 -0.46 7.85
N GLU A 55 -5.80 -1.06 7.08
CA GLU A 55 -6.80 -1.98 7.62
C GLU A 55 -6.13 -3.26 8.17
N HIS A 56 -5.13 -3.76 7.46
CA HIS A 56 -4.30 -4.88 7.92
C HIS A 56 -3.61 -4.58 9.26
N ILE A 57 -3.00 -3.41 9.40
CA ILE A 57 -2.39 -2.96 10.67
C ILE A 57 -3.45 -2.80 11.77
N ARG A 58 -4.63 -2.25 11.43
CA ARG A 58 -5.72 -2.03 12.39
C ARG A 58 -6.25 -3.35 12.95
N GLY A 59 -6.54 -4.32 12.09
CA GLY A 59 -6.97 -5.66 12.52
C GLY A 59 -5.95 -6.32 13.43
N ARG A 60 -4.65 -6.23 13.10
CA ARG A 60 -3.56 -6.74 13.94
C ARG A 60 -3.46 -6.06 15.28
N ARG A 61 -3.64 -4.73 15.34
CA ARG A 61 -3.63 -4.00 16.60
C ARG A 61 -4.74 -4.49 17.53
N VAL A 62 -5.95 -4.69 17.00
CA VAL A 62 -7.08 -5.21 17.80
C VAL A 62 -6.78 -6.60 18.33
N LEU A 63 -6.24 -7.49 17.49
CA LEU A 63 -5.83 -8.84 17.89
C LEU A 63 -4.74 -8.81 18.98
N LEU A 64 -3.68 -8.03 18.80
CA LEU A 64 -2.61 -7.90 19.78
C LEU A 64 -3.10 -7.30 21.09
N GLN A 65 -4.02 -6.32 21.04
CA GLN A 65 -4.62 -5.74 22.22
C GLN A 65 -5.46 -6.77 22.99
N ALA A 66 -6.34 -7.51 22.29
CA ALA A 66 -7.13 -8.58 22.90
C ALA A 66 -6.26 -9.68 23.52
N LEU A 67 -5.11 -9.98 22.91
CA LEU A 67 -4.14 -10.92 23.45
C LEU A 67 -3.40 -10.36 24.67
N SER A 68 -3.05 -9.07 24.68
CA SER A 68 -2.41 -8.41 25.82
C SER A 68 -3.32 -8.32 27.04
N GLU A 69 -4.63 -8.22 26.82
CA GLU A 69 -5.66 -8.24 27.86
C GLU A 69 -6.00 -9.66 28.33
N SER A 70 -5.41 -10.70 27.70
CA SER A 70 -5.66 -12.08 28.07
C SER A 70 -5.15 -12.38 29.49
N PRO A 71 -6.01 -12.88 30.40
CA PRO A 71 -5.62 -13.19 31.77
C PRO A 71 -4.52 -14.25 31.84
N PHE A 72 -4.44 -15.13 30.84
CA PHE A 72 -3.44 -16.20 30.76
C PHE A 72 -2.00 -15.68 30.59
N ILE A 73 -1.77 -14.63 29.79
CA ILE A 73 -0.42 -14.05 29.66
C ILE A 73 -0.01 -13.40 30.98
N ARG A 74 -0.94 -12.67 31.60
CA ARG A 74 -0.72 -12.01 32.90
C ARG A 74 -0.45 -13.04 34.01
N GLU A 75 -1.23 -14.11 34.08
CA GLU A 75 -1.07 -15.17 35.08
C GLU A 75 0.24 -15.94 34.90
N ALA A 76 0.63 -16.26 33.66
CA ALA A 76 1.91 -16.93 33.38
C ALA A 76 3.10 -16.03 33.76
N LEU A 77 3.02 -14.72 33.50
CA LEU A 77 4.01 -13.74 33.95
C LEU A 77 4.09 -13.65 35.48
N LEU A 78 2.94 -13.61 36.16
CA LEU A 78 2.88 -13.54 37.63
C LEU A 78 3.42 -14.81 38.31
N ARG A 79 3.12 -15.98 37.74
CA ARG A 79 3.60 -17.29 38.23
C ARG A 79 5.01 -17.63 37.77
N GLN A 80 5.64 -16.76 36.97
CA GLN A 80 6.95 -17.01 36.34
C GLN A 80 6.98 -18.33 35.55
N ASP A 81 5.84 -18.74 34.99
CA ASP A 81 5.71 -19.96 34.19
C ASP A 81 6.10 -19.66 32.74
N TRP A 82 7.41 -19.57 32.51
CA TRP A 82 7.99 -19.23 31.21
C TRP A 82 7.67 -20.26 30.13
N LYS A 83 7.52 -21.53 30.51
CA LYS A 83 7.20 -22.61 29.57
C LYS A 83 5.77 -22.48 29.05
N SER A 84 4.82 -22.21 29.93
CA SER A 84 3.43 -21.95 29.55
C SER A 84 3.30 -20.67 28.72
N LEU A 85 4.01 -19.61 29.11
CA LEU A 85 4.08 -18.36 28.35
C LEU A 85 4.61 -18.58 26.93
N GLN A 86 5.72 -19.31 26.78
CA GLN A 86 6.33 -19.61 25.48
C GLN A 86 5.41 -20.45 24.59
N SER A 87 4.80 -21.50 25.14
CA SER A 87 3.82 -22.34 24.43
C SER A 87 2.63 -21.50 23.93
N ARG A 88 2.14 -20.57 24.76
CA ARG A 88 1.03 -19.71 24.40
C ARG A 88 1.39 -18.70 23.31
N VAL A 89 2.55 -18.05 23.42
CA VAL A 89 3.07 -17.12 22.40
C VAL A 89 3.22 -17.84 21.06
N ARG A 90 3.70 -19.08 21.07
CA ARG A 90 3.75 -19.92 19.86
C ARG A 90 2.36 -20.23 19.31
N GLY A 91 1.41 -20.66 20.16
CA GLY A 91 0.04 -20.94 19.72
C GLY A 91 -0.69 -19.72 19.16
N ILE A 92 -0.40 -18.53 19.68
CA ILE A 92 -0.87 -17.25 19.11
C ILE A 92 -0.31 -17.06 17.71
N HIS A 93 0.99 -17.26 17.50
CA HIS A 93 1.63 -17.13 16.20
C HIS A 93 1.12 -18.17 15.20
N GLU A 94 0.91 -19.42 15.64
CA GLU A 94 0.34 -20.48 14.81
C GLU A 94 -1.09 -20.18 14.35
N ASN A 95 -1.88 -19.51 15.20
CA ASN A 95 -3.24 -19.07 14.86
C ASN A 95 -3.26 -17.79 14.01
N ALA A 96 -2.23 -16.94 14.15
CA ALA A 96 -2.04 -15.71 13.39
C ALA A 96 -0.84 -15.83 12.45
N ARG A 97 -0.92 -16.79 11.51
CA ARG A 97 0.19 -17.13 10.58
C ARG A 97 0.64 -15.99 9.68
N ASP A 98 -0.16 -14.95 9.57
CA ASP A 98 0.18 -13.75 8.82
C ASP A 98 1.18 -12.86 9.59
N LEU A 99 1.30 -13.01 10.91
CA LEU A 99 2.31 -12.32 11.71
C LEU A 99 3.70 -12.91 11.45
N ALA A 100 4.70 -12.04 11.28
CA ALA A 100 6.08 -12.47 11.09
C ALA A 100 6.66 -13.09 12.38
N THR A 101 6.36 -12.49 13.53
CA THR A 101 6.76 -12.97 14.86
C THR A 101 5.83 -12.41 15.94
N VAL A 102 5.74 -13.10 17.07
CA VAL A 102 5.08 -12.65 18.29
C VAL A 102 6.05 -12.82 19.45
N PHE A 103 6.22 -11.78 20.25
CA PHE A 103 7.10 -11.81 21.42
C PHE A 103 6.50 -11.06 22.59
N VAL A 104 6.90 -11.45 23.79
CA VAL A 104 6.49 -10.83 25.05
C VAL A 104 7.73 -10.26 25.72
N VAL A 105 7.66 -8.98 26.08
CA VAL A 105 8.70 -8.26 26.79
C VAL A 105 8.13 -7.84 28.14
N ASP A 106 8.94 -7.94 29.19
CA ASP A 106 8.54 -7.41 30.50
C ASP A 106 8.68 -5.88 30.58
N ALA A 107 8.28 -5.31 31.72
CA ALA A 107 8.35 -3.87 31.97
C ALA A 107 9.80 -3.32 32.00
N ALA A 108 10.80 -4.18 32.19
CA ALA A 108 12.22 -3.82 32.14
C ALA A 108 12.81 -3.90 30.72
N GLY A 109 12.01 -4.26 29.71
CA GLY A 109 12.47 -4.43 28.34
C GLY A 109 13.13 -5.78 28.08
N ILE A 110 13.04 -6.74 29.01
CA ILE A 110 13.63 -8.08 28.86
C ILE A 110 12.66 -8.98 28.10
N LEU A 111 13.16 -9.61 27.04
CA LEU A 111 12.43 -10.62 26.27
C LEU A 111 12.13 -11.84 27.16
N ARG A 112 10.85 -12.19 27.30
CA ARG A 112 10.38 -13.32 28.13
C ARG A 112 9.89 -14.50 27.32
N ALA A 113 9.39 -14.27 26.11
CA ALA A 113 8.94 -15.31 25.20
C ALA A 113 8.98 -14.82 23.75
N HIS A 114 9.26 -15.72 22.82
CA HIS A 114 9.38 -15.42 21.39
C HIS A 114 8.87 -16.59 20.55
N SER A 115 7.94 -16.36 19.62
CA SER A 115 7.20 -17.42 18.94
C SER A 115 8.07 -18.35 18.08
N THR A 116 9.23 -17.89 17.62
CA THR A 116 10.17 -18.70 16.82
C THR A 116 11.25 -19.40 17.65
N GLU A 117 11.34 -19.12 18.95
CA GLU A 117 12.32 -19.80 19.81
C GLU A 117 11.79 -21.18 20.24
N PRO A 118 12.62 -22.23 20.18
CA PRO A 118 12.25 -23.52 20.75
C PRO A 118 12.02 -23.36 22.25
N SER A 119 11.01 -24.04 22.80
CA SER A 119 10.79 -24.05 24.25
C SER A 119 12.05 -24.58 24.94
N LEU A 120 12.77 -23.71 25.66
CA LEU A 120 13.89 -24.12 26.48
C LEU A 120 13.38 -25.18 27.46
N VAL A 121 13.92 -26.38 27.30
CA VAL A 121 13.67 -27.57 28.14
C VAL A 121 14.28 -27.35 29.50
#